data_AF-A0A1H8TSN4-F1
#
_entry.id   AF-A0A1H8TSN4-F1
#
_cell.length_a   1.000
_cell.length_b   1.000
_cell.length_c   1.000
_cell.angle_alpha   90.00
_cell.angle_beta   90.00
_cell.angle_gamma   90.00
#
_symmetry.space_group_name_H-M   'P 1'
#
loop_
_entity.id
_entity.type
_entity.pdbx_description
1 polymer ?
#
loop_
_entity_poly.entity_id
_entity_poly.type
_entity_poly.pdbx_seq_one_letter_code
_entity_poly.pdbx_strand_id
1 'polypeptide(L)'
;MTDESPQTRLPADREEPVGEPVVRADPAVTGERASEAVGFDPDDPESVAEAAETVSAFAQNTAGAEDNVYMLRGAAACAALVRGVGSYKAAAERTDGVASIAFIRKWARVHDLPQSIRRHVARGHIAPTAAKHIARVPGEARFTLAWATIDSDLTVREVRAIASEINDGTDPADALRGYGVRPGRIGLDLPPELYNELRRRASVQNRTPGDVVADALDDYFAER
;
A
#
# COMPACT_ATOMS: atom_id res chain seq x y z
N MET A 1 -16.83 -22.35 -24.39
CA MET A 1 -18.00 -21.73 -23.74
C MET A 1 -17.61 -21.55 -22.29
N THR A 2 -17.61 -20.31 -21.87
CA THR A 2 -16.85 -19.69 -20.79
C THR A 2 -17.27 -20.18 -19.41
N ASP A 3 -16.29 -20.45 -18.53
CA ASP A 3 -16.49 -20.48 -17.08
C ASP A 3 -15.45 -19.53 -16.48
N GLU A 4 -15.75 -18.23 -16.57
CA GLU A 4 -15.09 -17.22 -15.75
C GLU A 4 -15.87 -17.15 -14.44
N SER A 5 -15.40 -17.89 -13.43
CA SER A 5 -15.79 -17.67 -12.04
C SER A 5 -15.62 -16.17 -11.73
N PRO A 6 -16.55 -15.53 -11.00
CA PRO A 6 -16.39 -14.13 -10.65
C PRO A 6 -15.25 -14.02 -9.65
N GLN A 7 -14.02 -13.81 -10.16
CA GLN A 7 -12.92 -13.36 -9.34
C GLN A 7 -13.34 -12.00 -8.80
N THR A 8 -13.76 -11.96 -7.54
CA THR A 8 -13.94 -10.72 -6.78
C THR A 8 -12.59 -10.01 -6.79
N ARG A 9 -12.36 -9.17 -7.80
CA ARG A 9 -11.12 -8.42 -7.92
C ARG A 9 -11.01 -7.55 -6.68
N LEU A 10 -9.91 -7.67 -5.96
CA LEU A 10 -9.66 -6.82 -4.81
C LEU A 10 -9.62 -5.38 -5.33
N PRO A 11 -10.40 -4.45 -4.77
CA PRO A 11 -10.33 -3.04 -5.16
C PRO A 11 -8.92 -2.53 -4.88
N ALA A 12 -8.13 -2.45 -5.95
CA ALA A 12 -6.72 -2.07 -5.89
C ALA A 12 -6.54 -0.56 -5.73
N ASP A 13 -7.58 0.22 -6.02
CA ASP A 13 -7.61 1.66 -5.80
C ASP A 13 -8.29 1.98 -4.46
N ARG A 14 -7.99 3.17 -3.91
CA ARG A 14 -8.57 3.63 -2.65
C ARG A 14 -10.09 3.81 -2.76
N GLU A 15 -10.82 3.25 -1.80
CA GLU A 15 -12.28 3.43 -1.67
C GLU A 15 -12.67 4.61 -0.75
N GLU A 16 -11.81 4.96 0.21
CA GLU A 16 -12.08 6.00 1.21
C GLU A 16 -12.05 7.41 0.58
N PRO A 17 -12.96 8.33 0.96
CA PRO A 17 -12.94 9.70 0.49
C PRO A 17 -11.65 10.39 0.91
N VAL A 18 -11.28 11.41 0.14
CA VAL A 18 -10.00 12.10 0.28
C VAL A 18 -10.17 13.17 1.34
N GLY A 19 -9.20 13.26 2.24
CA GLY A 19 -9.26 14.17 3.38
C GLY A 19 -9.58 13.48 4.70
N GLU A 20 -10.09 12.24 4.68
CA GLU A 20 -10.09 11.44 5.90
C GLU A 20 -8.66 11.05 6.31
N PRO A 21 -8.32 11.13 7.62
CA PRO A 21 -7.00 10.77 8.12
C PRO A 21 -6.54 9.40 7.63
N VAL A 22 -5.31 9.37 7.09
CA VAL A 22 -4.70 8.20 6.41
C VAL A 22 -4.64 6.95 7.31
N VAL A 23 -4.61 7.18 8.62
CA VAL A 23 -4.74 6.19 9.67
C VAL A 23 -5.77 6.78 10.63
N ARG A 24 -6.99 6.22 10.70
CA ARG A 24 -7.85 6.43 11.89
C ARG A 24 -6.94 6.28 13.08
N ALA A 25 -6.96 7.22 14.01
CA ALA A 25 -6.23 7.21 15.28
C ALA A 25 -6.26 5.83 15.97
N ASP A 26 -5.50 4.88 15.42
CA ASP A 26 -5.30 3.53 15.90
C ASP A 26 -4.16 3.73 16.87
N PRO A 27 -4.41 3.65 18.18
CA PRO A 27 -3.39 3.90 19.19
C PRO A 27 -2.20 2.95 19.01
N ALA A 28 -2.43 1.77 18.40
CA ALA A 28 -1.39 0.81 18.06
C ALA A 28 -0.48 1.24 16.89
N VAL A 29 -0.85 2.29 16.14
CA VAL A 29 -0.08 2.84 15.00
C VAL A 29 0.40 4.26 15.25
N THR A 30 -0.37 5.08 15.98
CA THR A 30 -0.10 6.52 16.13
C THR A 30 0.45 6.93 17.49
N GLY A 31 0.33 6.10 18.54
CA GLY A 31 0.79 6.46 19.89
C GLY A 31 0.27 7.83 20.37
N GLU A 32 1.10 8.63 21.04
CA GLU A 32 0.79 10.03 21.44
C GLU A 32 0.62 11.01 20.25
N ARG A 33 0.89 10.58 19.01
CA ARG A 33 0.94 11.44 17.80
C ARG A 33 -0.36 11.46 17.00
N ALA A 34 -1.47 11.01 17.59
CA ALA A 34 -2.80 11.07 16.97
C ALA A 34 -3.22 12.49 16.56
N SER A 35 -2.64 13.54 17.16
CA SER A 35 -2.89 14.94 16.83
C SER A 35 -2.31 15.41 15.49
N GLU A 36 -1.36 14.66 14.90
CA GLU A 36 -0.79 14.96 13.57
C GLU A 36 -1.58 14.29 12.43
N ALA A 37 -2.58 13.49 12.76
CA ALA A 37 -3.53 12.88 11.83
C ALA A 37 -4.58 13.91 11.35
N VAL A 38 -4.14 15.13 11.02
CA VAL A 38 -4.97 16.17 10.43
C VAL A 38 -5.22 15.79 8.97
N GLY A 39 -6.49 15.59 8.65
CA GLY A 39 -6.97 15.40 7.29
C GLY A 39 -6.96 16.71 6.50
N PHE A 40 -6.72 16.64 5.20
CA PHE A 40 -6.81 17.80 4.30
C PHE A 40 -8.11 17.71 3.49
N ASP A 41 -9.06 18.59 3.75
CA ASP A 41 -10.32 18.66 3.01
C ASP A 41 -10.08 19.32 1.65
N PRO A 42 -10.22 18.60 0.52
CA PRO A 42 -10.01 19.18 -0.80
C PRO A 42 -11.10 20.17 -1.22
N ASP A 43 -12.26 20.20 -0.56
CA ASP A 43 -13.38 21.08 -0.85
C ASP A 43 -13.35 22.37 0.00
N ASP A 44 -12.49 22.44 1.01
CA ASP A 44 -12.24 23.64 1.82
C ASP A 44 -11.01 24.44 1.32
N PRO A 45 -11.19 25.68 0.84
CA PRO A 45 -10.10 26.53 0.37
C PRO A 45 -8.98 26.78 1.41
N GLU A 46 -9.31 26.84 2.70
CA GLU A 46 -8.32 27.03 3.76
C GLU A 46 -7.47 25.76 3.94
N SER A 47 -8.11 24.59 4.00
CA SER A 47 -7.43 23.31 4.03
C SER A 47 -6.56 23.06 2.77
N VAL A 48 -7.00 23.51 1.59
CA VAL A 48 -6.20 23.45 0.35
C VAL A 48 -4.96 24.35 0.42
N ALA A 49 -5.06 25.52 1.06
CA ALA A 49 -3.91 26.39 1.30
C ALA A 49 -2.91 25.73 2.26
N GLU A 50 -3.39 25.14 3.36
CA GLU A 50 -2.54 24.38 4.29
C GLU A 50 -1.87 23.17 3.60
N ALA A 51 -2.58 22.50 2.70
CA ALA A 51 -2.03 21.43 1.89
C ALA A 51 -0.88 21.92 1.01
N ALA A 52 -1.00 23.10 0.39
CA ALA A 52 0.08 23.70 -0.42
C ALA A 52 1.33 24.03 0.40
N GLU A 53 1.16 24.60 1.61
CA GLU A 53 2.25 24.87 2.54
C GLU A 53 2.94 23.56 2.98
N THR A 54 2.14 22.55 3.33
CA THR A 54 2.63 21.23 3.73
C THR A 54 3.40 20.55 2.60
N VAL A 55 2.91 20.61 1.35
CA VAL A 55 3.61 20.05 0.18
C VAL A 55 4.93 20.77 -0.06
N SER A 56 4.96 22.09 0.10
CA SER A 56 6.19 22.89 -0.06
C SER A 56 7.25 22.49 0.98
N ALA A 57 6.87 22.40 2.26
CA ALA A 57 7.75 21.95 3.34
C ALA A 57 8.21 20.50 3.11
N PHE A 58 7.30 19.64 2.65
CA PHE A 58 7.58 18.24 2.36
C PHE A 58 8.62 18.09 1.25
N ALA A 59 8.49 18.85 0.16
CA ALA A 59 9.43 18.82 -0.95
C ALA A 59 10.87 19.22 -0.53
N GLN A 60 11.00 20.16 0.40
CA GLN A 60 12.29 20.64 0.89
C GLN A 60 12.95 19.70 1.92
N ASN A 61 12.15 18.97 2.72
CA ASN A 61 12.64 18.12 3.82
C ASN A 61 12.78 16.62 3.49
N THR A 62 12.59 16.20 2.23
CA THR A 62 12.64 14.77 1.85
C THR A 62 14.01 14.09 2.04
N ALA A 63 15.07 14.83 2.34
CA ALA A 63 16.43 14.31 2.51
C ALA A 63 16.74 13.73 3.91
N GLY A 64 15.85 13.87 4.91
CA GLY A 64 16.17 13.49 6.30
C GLY A 64 15.04 13.00 7.21
N ALA A 65 13.81 12.85 6.71
CA ALA A 65 12.69 12.38 7.53
C ALA A 65 12.58 10.84 7.47
N GLU A 66 13.07 10.15 8.49
CA GLU A 66 12.78 8.72 8.74
C GLU A 66 11.35 8.49 9.27
N ASP A 67 10.58 9.57 9.48
CA ASP A 67 9.23 9.50 10.02
C ASP A 67 8.19 9.11 8.96
N ASN A 68 7.77 7.84 8.98
CA ASN A 68 6.75 7.29 8.10
C ASN A 68 5.42 8.09 8.16
N VAL A 69 5.06 8.64 9.32
CA VAL A 69 3.82 9.41 9.50
C VAL A 69 3.95 10.76 8.78
N TYR A 70 5.10 11.45 8.94
CA TYR A 70 5.39 12.67 8.20
C TYR A 70 5.32 12.46 6.68
N MET A 71 5.91 11.35 6.19
CA MET A 71 5.87 11.02 4.76
C MET A 71 4.43 10.75 4.27
N LEU A 72 3.59 10.09 5.07
CA LEU A 72 2.18 9.85 4.73
C LEU A 72 1.33 11.13 4.80
N ARG A 73 1.60 12.04 5.72
CA ARG A 73 0.96 13.37 5.77
C ARG A 73 1.30 14.19 4.52
N GLY A 74 2.58 14.21 4.12
CA GLY A 74 3.01 14.84 2.87
C GLY A 74 2.34 14.25 1.63
N ALA A 75 2.15 12.92 1.60
CA ALA A 75 1.39 12.23 0.56
C ALA A 75 -0.09 12.65 0.53
N ALA A 76 -0.72 12.76 1.70
CA ALA A 76 -2.11 13.24 1.83
C ALA A 76 -2.27 14.68 1.35
N ALA A 77 -1.36 15.57 1.74
CA ALA A 77 -1.35 16.96 1.29
C ALA A 77 -1.21 17.05 -0.24
N CYS A 78 -0.32 16.24 -0.85
CA CYS A 78 -0.20 16.19 -2.32
C CYS A 78 -1.52 15.79 -2.99
N ALA A 79 -2.23 14.82 -2.41
CA ALA A 79 -3.45 14.27 -2.98
C ALA A 79 -4.66 15.19 -2.79
N ALA A 80 -4.76 15.88 -1.66
CA ALA A 80 -5.79 16.88 -1.39
C ALA A 80 -5.57 18.13 -2.24
N LEU A 81 -4.33 18.64 -2.31
CA LEU A 81 -3.98 19.80 -3.13
C LEU A 81 -4.38 19.59 -4.60
N VAL A 82 -4.01 18.45 -5.20
CA VAL A 82 -4.36 18.14 -6.60
C VAL A 82 -5.86 18.09 -6.83
N ARG A 83 -6.62 17.58 -5.86
CA ARG A 83 -8.09 17.53 -5.94
C ARG A 83 -8.72 18.91 -5.80
N GLY A 84 -8.32 19.69 -4.80
CA GLY A 84 -8.86 21.03 -4.58
C GLY A 84 -8.54 22.03 -5.70
N VAL A 85 -7.42 21.87 -6.40
CA VAL A 85 -7.03 22.76 -7.53
C VAL A 85 -7.31 22.15 -8.91
N GLY A 86 -7.79 20.91 -8.97
CA GLY A 86 -8.22 20.22 -10.19
C GLY A 86 -7.12 19.76 -11.16
N SER A 87 -5.83 20.08 -10.93
CA SER A 87 -4.74 19.56 -11.78
C SER A 87 -3.38 19.56 -11.10
N TYR A 88 -2.48 18.66 -11.52
CA TYR A 88 -1.09 18.67 -11.04
C TYR A 88 -0.32 19.95 -11.39
N LYS A 89 -0.67 20.60 -12.50
CA LYS A 89 -0.03 21.86 -12.92
C LYS A 89 -0.41 22.98 -11.95
N ALA A 90 -1.70 23.15 -11.68
CA ALA A 90 -2.18 24.13 -10.71
C ALA A 90 -1.67 23.82 -9.29
N ALA A 91 -1.55 22.54 -8.92
CA ALA A 91 -0.96 22.14 -7.64
C ALA A 91 0.51 22.58 -7.52
N ALA A 92 1.32 22.39 -8.57
CA ALA A 92 2.70 22.85 -8.57
C ALA A 92 2.81 24.38 -8.51
N GLU A 93 1.94 25.10 -9.23
CA GLU A 93 1.85 26.56 -9.19
C GLU A 93 1.49 27.07 -7.78
N ARG A 94 0.62 26.38 -7.04
CA ARG A 94 0.31 26.70 -5.63
C ARG A 94 1.46 26.50 -4.65
N THR A 95 2.53 25.81 -5.07
CA THR A 95 3.75 25.64 -4.27
C THR A 95 4.87 26.57 -4.74
N ASP A 96 4.55 27.58 -5.55
CA ASP A 96 5.52 28.48 -6.20
C ASP A 96 6.63 27.72 -6.96
N GLY A 97 6.30 26.54 -7.48
CA GLY A 97 7.24 25.66 -8.19
C GLY A 97 8.22 24.90 -7.29
N VAL A 98 8.17 25.05 -5.96
CA VAL A 98 8.99 24.29 -5.01
C VAL A 98 8.75 22.78 -5.17
N ALA A 99 7.49 22.37 -5.28
CA ALA A 99 7.14 20.98 -5.54
C ALA A 99 6.85 20.77 -7.03
N SER A 100 7.70 20.00 -7.72
CA SER A 100 7.48 19.67 -9.13
C SER A 100 6.22 18.82 -9.35
N ILE A 101 5.62 18.91 -10.54
CA ILE A 101 4.52 18.03 -10.99
C ILE A 101 4.83 16.55 -10.74
N ALA A 102 6.07 16.13 -11.04
CA ALA A 102 6.52 14.75 -10.87
C ALA A 102 6.60 14.35 -9.39
N PHE A 103 6.96 15.27 -8.50
CA PHE A 103 6.97 15.06 -7.06
C PHE A 103 5.55 14.88 -6.51
N ILE A 104 4.65 15.82 -6.83
CA ILE A 104 3.26 15.79 -6.37
C ILE A 104 2.56 14.52 -6.87
N ARG A 105 2.70 14.18 -8.16
CA ARG A 105 2.11 12.97 -8.74
C ARG A 105 2.58 11.70 -8.04
N LYS A 106 3.87 11.62 -7.74
CA LYS A 106 4.47 10.45 -7.09
C LYS A 106 3.89 10.23 -5.70
N TRP A 107 3.78 11.29 -4.91
CA TRP A 107 3.30 11.19 -3.53
C TRP A 107 1.78 11.10 -3.42
N ALA A 108 1.03 11.75 -4.30
CA ALA A 108 -0.41 11.55 -4.41
C ALA A 108 -0.75 10.06 -4.65
N ARG A 109 0.00 9.37 -5.52
CA ARG A 109 -0.18 7.92 -5.73
C ARG A 109 0.11 7.07 -4.49
N VAL A 110 1.06 7.46 -3.65
CA VAL A 110 1.33 6.76 -2.38
C VAL A 110 0.13 6.88 -1.45
N HIS A 111 -0.52 8.04 -1.42
CA HIS A 111 -1.76 8.23 -0.67
C HIS A 111 -2.95 7.43 -1.24
N ASP A 112 -2.98 7.23 -2.55
CA ASP A 112 -4.03 6.47 -3.24
C ASP A 112 -3.81 4.93 -3.16
N LEU A 113 -2.74 4.47 -2.51
CA LEU A 113 -2.58 3.04 -2.19
C LEU A 113 -3.75 2.53 -1.33
N PRO A 114 -4.15 1.25 -1.50
CA PRO A 114 -5.08 0.57 -0.61
C PRO A 114 -4.76 0.77 0.86
N GLN A 115 -5.80 0.91 1.69
CA GLN A 115 -5.63 1.11 3.13
C GLN A 115 -4.81 0.00 3.78
N SER A 116 -5.02 -1.25 3.33
CA SER A 116 -4.26 -2.41 3.80
C SER A 116 -2.75 -2.20 3.60
N ILE A 117 -2.30 -1.71 2.44
CA ILE A 117 -0.89 -1.39 2.19
C ILE A 117 -0.44 -0.18 3.01
N ARG A 118 -1.22 0.90 3.06
CA ARG A 118 -0.86 2.12 3.80
C ARG A 118 -0.63 1.87 5.30
N ARG A 119 -1.38 0.96 5.93
CA ARG A 119 -1.15 0.56 7.33
C ARG A 119 0.24 -0.03 7.54
N HIS A 120 0.75 -0.82 6.60
CA HIS A 120 2.10 -1.38 6.67
C HIS A 120 3.18 -0.31 6.41
N VAL A 121 2.89 0.70 5.61
CA VAL A 121 3.78 1.87 5.47
C VAL A 121 3.85 2.67 6.77
N ALA A 122 2.69 2.94 7.39
CA ALA A 122 2.62 3.68 8.65
C ALA A 122 3.35 2.96 9.79
N ARG A 123 3.22 1.62 9.87
CA ARG A 123 3.90 0.77 10.86
C ARG A 123 5.39 0.54 10.57
N GLY A 124 5.91 1.00 9.43
CA GLY A 124 7.31 0.82 9.03
C GLY A 124 7.66 -0.57 8.50
N HIS A 125 6.68 -1.44 8.27
CA HIS A 125 6.89 -2.72 7.59
C HIS A 125 7.21 -2.55 6.10
N ILE A 126 6.74 -1.45 5.50
CA ILE A 126 7.10 -1.05 4.13
C ILE A 126 7.67 0.36 4.20
N ALA A 127 8.94 0.52 3.83
CA ALA A 127 9.56 1.84 3.78
C ALA A 127 8.81 2.77 2.78
N PRO A 128 8.60 4.06 3.07
CA PRO A 128 7.97 5.01 2.15
C PRO A 128 8.68 5.09 0.79
N THR A 129 10.00 4.87 0.79
CA THR A 129 10.83 4.79 -0.41
C THR A 129 10.56 3.55 -1.25
N ALA A 130 10.09 2.44 -0.68
CA ALA A 130 9.56 1.29 -1.40
C ALA A 130 8.09 1.52 -1.82
N ALA A 131 7.27 2.11 -0.95
CA ALA A 131 5.85 2.39 -1.20
C ALA A 131 5.63 3.21 -2.48
N LYS A 132 6.48 4.19 -2.78
CA LYS A 132 6.41 4.97 -4.03
C LYS A 132 6.61 4.13 -5.30
N HIS A 133 7.30 3.00 -5.22
CA HIS A 133 7.48 2.07 -6.34
C HIS A 133 6.29 1.14 -6.46
N ILE A 134 5.78 0.63 -5.33
CA ILE A 134 4.53 -0.15 -5.26
C ILE A 134 3.35 0.65 -5.83
N ALA A 135 3.23 1.93 -5.47
CA ALA A 135 2.18 2.84 -5.95
C ALA A 135 2.19 3.12 -7.46
N ARG A 136 3.25 2.70 -8.18
CA ARG A 136 3.31 2.81 -9.64
C ARG A 136 2.76 1.57 -10.34
N VAL A 137 2.62 0.45 -9.63
CA VAL A 137 2.18 -0.82 -10.19
C VAL A 137 0.64 -0.80 -10.37
N PRO A 138 0.13 -1.16 -11.55
CA PRO A 138 -1.30 -1.13 -11.84
C PRO A 138 -2.04 -2.29 -11.19
N GLY A 139 -3.31 -2.08 -10.83
CA GLY A 139 -4.24 -3.14 -10.42
C GLY A 139 -3.74 -3.98 -9.24
N GLU A 140 -4.14 -5.25 -9.21
CA GLU A 140 -3.86 -6.18 -8.12
C GLU A 140 -2.38 -6.50 -7.95
N ALA A 141 -1.57 -6.32 -8.99
CA ALA A 141 -0.13 -6.54 -8.94
C ALA A 141 0.56 -5.72 -7.83
N ARG A 142 -0.03 -4.58 -7.41
CA ARG A 142 0.48 -3.81 -6.27
C ARG A 142 0.33 -4.55 -4.94
N PHE A 143 -0.72 -5.35 -4.75
CA PHE A 143 -0.86 -6.20 -3.56
C PHE A 143 0.20 -7.28 -3.56
N THR A 144 0.38 -7.97 -4.70
CA THR A 144 1.39 -9.01 -4.86
C THR A 144 2.78 -8.49 -4.49
N LEU A 145 3.16 -7.31 -5.00
CA LEU A 145 4.45 -6.72 -4.68
C LEU A 145 4.53 -6.23 -3.22
N ALA A 146 3.47 -5.65 -2.67
CA ALA A 146 3.45 -5.18 -1.30
C ALA A 146 3.61 -6.32 -0.29
N TRP A 147 2.88 -7.43 -0.47
CA TRP A 147 2.97 -8.59 0.41
C TRP A 147 4.30 -9.32 0.26
N ALA A 148 4.79 -9.49 -0.97
CA ALA A 148 6.14 -9.99 -1.20
C ALA A 148 7.23 -9.14 -0.54
N THR A 149 7.04 -7.81 -0.48
CA THR A 149 7.99 -6.92 0.20
C THR A 149 8.09 -7.25 1.69
N ILE A 150 6.97 -7.57 2.33
CA ILE A 150 6.91 -7.92 3.76
C ILE A 150 7.40 -9.35 3.98
N ASP A 151 6.86 -10.32 3.25
CA ASP A 151 7.08 -11.75 3.48
C ASP A 151 8.51 -12.20 3.14
N SER A 152 9.19 -11.46 2.25
CA SER A 152 10.55 -11.78 1.78
C SER A 152 11.57 -10.68 2.09
N ASP A 153 11.23 -9.70 2.93
CA ASP A 153 12.09 -8.58 3.35
C ASP A 153 12.80 -7.90 2.16
N LEU A 154 12.04 -7.58 1.10
CA LEU A 154 12.63 -7.03 -0.11
C LEU A 154 13.22 -5.64 0.13
N THR A 155 14.44 -5.44 -0.35
CA THR A 155 15.07 -4.13 -0.31
C THR A 155 14.36 -3.16 -1.25
N VAL A 156 14.47 -1.86 -0.96
CA VAL A 156 13.93 -0.80 -1.84
C VAL A 156 14.45 -0.93 -3.29
N ARG A 157 15.68 -1.41 -3.46
CA ARG A 157 16.29 -1.62 -4.78
C ARG A 157 15.59 -2.75 -5.54
N GLU A 158 15.30 -3.85 -4.87
CA GLU A 158 14.57 -4.98 -5.47
C GLU A 158 13.13 -4.61 -5.77
N VAL A 159 12.42 -3.96 -4.83
CA VAL A 159 11.06 -3.46 -5.06
C VAL A 159 11.01 -2.54 -6.28
N ARG A 160 12.00 -1.64 -6.43
CA ARG A 160 12.11 -0.77 -7.61
C ARG A 160 12.28 -1.56 -8.91
N ALA A 161 13.16 -2.57 -8.90
CA ALA A 161 13.48 -3.34 -10.09
C ALA A 161 12.28 -4.20 -10.53
N ILE A 162 11.68 -4.93 -9.58
CA ILE A 162 10.46 -5.72 -9.81
C ILE A 162 9.30 -4.84 -10.28
N ALA A 163 9.08 -3.68 -9.64
CA ALA A 163 8.06 -2.74 -10.09
C ALA A 163 8.31 -2.24 -11.53
N SER A 164 9.58 -2.11 -11.95
CA SER A 164 9.89 -1.75 -13.34
C SER A 164 9.49 -2.88 -14.28
N GLU A 165 9.91 -4.11 -13.99
CA GLU A 165 9.58 -5.29 -14.82
C GLU A 165 8.07 -5.50 -14.97
N ILE A 166 7.30 -5.32 -13.90
CA ILE A 166 5.84 -5.41 -13.95
C ILE A 166 5.25 -4.31 -14.84
N ASN A 167 5.76 -3.07 -14.73
CA ASN A 167 5.31 -1.97 -15.58
C ASN A 167 5.71 -2.17 -17.06
N ASP A 168 6.76 -2.94 -17.33
CA ASP A 168 7.21 -3.33 -18.66
C ASP A 168 6.44 -4.56 -19.21
N GLY A 169 5.49 -5.10 -18.43
CA GLY A 169 4.55 -6.14 -18.86
C GLY A 169 4.84 -7.54 -18.35
N THR A 170 5.87 -7.73 -17.51
CA THR A 170 6.14 -9.03 -16.88
C THR A 170 5.04 -9.38 -15.88
N ASP A 171 4.60 -10.63 -15.88
CA ASP A 171 3.68 -11.13 -14.85
C ASP A 171 4.25 -10.90 -13.44
N PRO A 172 3.46 -10.39 -12.47
CA PRO A 172 3.98 -10.09 -11.14
C PRO A 172 4.62 -11.27 -10.42
N ALA A 173 4.08 -12.48 -10.59
CA ALA A 173 4.63 -13.66 -9.96
C ALA A 173 5.92 -14.12 -10.64
N ASP A 174 6.04 -13.98 -11.97
CA ASP A 174 7.29 -14.21 -12.70
C ASP A 174 8.38 -13.21 -12.33
N ALA A 175 8.05 -11.92 -12.28
CA ALA A 175 8.99 -10.87 -11.87
C ALA A 175 9.55 -11.17 -10.48
N LEU A 176 8.69 -11.51 -9.51
CA LEU A 176 9.11 -11.91 -8.16
C LEU A 176 9.98 -13.17 -8.13
N ARG A 177 9.65 -14.19 -8.95
CA ARG A 177 10.47 -15.41 -9.05
C ARG A 177 11.89 -15.12 -9.53
N GLY A 178 12.07 -14.12 -10.40
CA GLY A 178 13.40 -13.65 -10.84
C GLY A 178 14.32 -13.23 -9.69
N TYR A 179 13.74 -12.83 -8.56
CA TYR A 179 14.45 -12.43 -7.34
C TYR A 179 14.37 -13.50 -6.23
N GLY A 180 14.02 -14.74 -6.58
CA GLY A 180 13.91 -15.85 -5.61
C GLY A 180 12.68 -15.79 -4.71
N VAL A 181 11.75 -14.87 -4.96
CA VAL A 181 10.52 -14.71 -4.18
C VAL A 181 9.41 -15.58 -4.77
N ARG A 182 8.72 -16.33 -3.89
CA ARG A 182 7.55 -17.12 -4.26
C ARG A 182 6.31 -16.49 -3.62
N PRO A 183 5.57 -15.62 -4.34
CA PRO A 183 4.35 -15.04 -3.80
C PRO A 183 3.36 -16.14 -3.37
N GLY A 184 2.67 -15.91 -2.26
CA GLY A 184 1.74 -16.86 -1.64
C GLY A 184 2.38 -17.86 -0.65
N ARG A 185 3.72 -17.87 -0.49
CA ARG A 185 4.37 -18.68 0.55
C ARG A 185 4.43 -17.90 1.87
N ILE A 186 3.58 -18.26 2.81
CA ILE A 186 3.48 -17.63 4.13
C ILE A 186 3.89 -18.63 5.21
N GLY A 187 4.71 -18.17 6.16
CA GLY A 187 4.99 -18.91 7.41
C GLY A 187 3.93 -18.57 8.46
N LEU A 188 3.33 -19.58 9.09
CA LEU A 188 2.29 -19.41 10.10
C LEU A 188 2.68 -20.13 11.38
N ASP A 189 2.54 -19.45 12.51
CA ASP A 189 2.56 -20.07 13.83
C ASP A 189 1.13 -20.45 14.23
N LEU A 190 0.91 -21.74 14.44
CA LEU A 190 -0.39 -22.27 14.83
C LEU A 190 -0.36 -22.72 16.29
N PRO A 191 -1.46 -22.53 17.05
CA PRO A 191 -1.64 -23.19 18.33
C PRO A 191 -1.37 -24.70 18.20
N PRO A 192 -0.70 -25.35 19.16
CA PRO A 192 -0.31 -26.76 19.06
C PRO A 192 -1.46 -27.70 18.69
N GLU A 193 -2.67 -27.42 19.17
CA GLU A 193 -3.88 -28.20 18.90
C GLU A 193 -4.30 -28.08 17.42
N LEU A 194 -4.29 -26.87 16.87
CA LEU A 194 -4.61 -26.63 15.45
C LEU A 194 -3.51 -27.19 14.54
N TYR A 195 -2.25 -27.07 14.93
CA TYR A 195 -1.14 -27.71 14.22
C TYR A 195 -1.33 -29.23 14.13
N ASN A 196 -1.59 -29.89 15.25
CA ASN A 196 -1.79 -31.33 15.31
C ASN A 196 -3.00 -31.77 14.50
N GLU A 197 -4.12 -31.03 14.57
CA GLU A 197 -5.32 -31.36 13.81
C GLU A 197 -5.13 -31.16 12.30
N LEU A 198 -4.48 -30.07 11.89
CA LEU A 198 -4.11 -29.83 10.49
C LEU A 198 -3.24 -30.97 9.94
N ARG A 199 -2.21 -31.37 10.71
CA ARG A 199 -1.33 -32.48 10.34
C ARG A 199 -2.10 -33.81 10.26
N ARG A 200 -2.98 -34.09 11.21
CA ARG A 200 -3.81 -35.30 11.22
C ARG A 200 -4.72 -35.36 10.00
N ARG A 201 -5.47 -34.29 9.70
CA ARG A 201 -6.39 -34.23 8.56
C ARG A 201 -5.66 -34.36 7.23
N ALA A 202 -4.60 -33.56 7.04
CA ALA A 202 -3.77 -33.63 5.85
C ALA A 202 -3.24 -35.06 5.61
N SER A 203 -2.74 -35.72 6.66
CA SER A 203 -2.24 -37.09 6.56
C SER A 203 -3.34 -38.12 6.25
N VAL A 204 -4.50 -38.05 6.91
CA VAL A 204 -5.61 -39.00 6.69
C VAL A 204 -6.21 -38.85 5.30
N GLN A 205 -6.26 -37.62 4.79
CA GLN A 205 -6.81 -37.31 3.46
C GLN A 205 -5.78 -37.43 2.33
N ASN A 206 -4.51 -37.75 2.65
CA ASN A 206 -3.40 -37.79 1.71
C ASN A 206 -3.22 -36.47 0.91
N ARG A 207 -3.28 -35.35 1.63
CA ARG A 207 -3.13 -33.98 1.12
C ARG A 207 -2.00 -33.26 1.84
N THR A 208 -1.54 -32.15 1.30
CA THR A 208 -0.62 -31.27 2.04
C THR A 208 -1.40 -30.42 3.05
N PRO A 209 -0.76 -29.96 4.14
CA PRO A 209 -1.35 -28.96 5.02
C PRO A 209 -1.81 -27.70 4.26
N GLY A 210 -1.09 -27.29 3.22
CA GLY A 210 -1.45 -26.14 2.38
C GLY A 210 -2.78 -26.32 1.67
N ASP A 211 -3.05 -27.52 1.14
CA ASP A 211 -4.32 -27.80 0.46
C ASP A 211 -5.51 -27.70 1.42
N VAL A 212 -5.35 -28.21 2.65
CA VAL A 212 -6.40 -28.13 3.67
C VAL A 212 -6.65 -26.68 4.10
N VAL A 213 -5.60 -25.87 4.20
CA VAL A 213 -5.71 -24.44 4.52
C VAL A 213 -6.35 -23.66 3.37
N ALA A 214 -6.00 -23.99 2.13
CA ALA A 214 -6.57 -23.36 0.94
C ALA A 214 -8.09 -23.54 0.90
N ASP A 215 -8.58 -24.78 1.00
CA ASP A 215 -10.02 -25.05 1.06
C ASP A 215 -10.72 -24.27 2.19
N ALA A 216 -10.11 -24.27 3.39
CA ALA A 216 -10.69 -23.59 4.54
C ALA A 216 -10.77 -22.05 4.35
N LEU A 217 -9.81 -21.47 3.63
CA LEU A 217 -9.83 -20.04 3.29
C LEU A 217 -10.82 -19.73 2.17
N ASP A 218 -10.91 -20.59 1.16
CA ASP A 218 -11.89 -20.47 0.07
C ASP A 218 -13.31 -20.49 0.63
N ASP A 219 -13.62 -21.45 1.52
CA ASP A 219 -14.90 -21.53 2.23
C ASP A 219 -15.15 -20.24 3.05
N TYR A 220 -14.16 -19.81 3.84
CA TYR A 220 -14.30 -18.61 4.69
C TYR A 220 -14.54 -17.31 3.91
N PHE A 221 -13.91 -17.15 2.74
CA PHE A 221 -14.09 -15.96 1.91
C PHE A 221 -15.33 -16.04 1.01
N ALA A 222 -15.79 -17.24 0.63
CA ALA A 222 -17.03 -17.43 -0.13
C ALA A 222 -18.29 -17.15 0.70
N GLU A 223 -18.22 -17.33 2.03
CA GLU A 223 -19.33 -17.07 2.96
C GLU A 223 -19.53 -15.57 3.32
N ARG A 224 -18.72 -14.66 2.77
CA ARG A 224 -18.73 -13.22 3.13
C ARG A 224 -19.12 -12.28 1.99
#